data_AF-A0A955LUE9-F1
#
_entry.id   AF-A0A955LUE9-F1
#
_cell.length_a   1.000
_cell.length_b   1.000
_cell.length_c   1.000
_cell.angle_alpha   90.00
_cell.angle_beta   90.00
_cell.angle_gamma   90.00
#
_symmetry.space_group_name_H-M   'P 1'
#
loop_
_entity.id
_entity.type
_entity.pdbx_description
1 polymer ?
#
loop_
_entity_poly.entity_id
_entity_poly.type
_entity_poly.pdbx_seq_one_letter_code
_entity_poly.pdbx_strand_id
1 'polypeptide(L)'
;MTEAKAVFGLGNPGAQYHRTRHNVGFDVLDAFLASAVRSGWSEFSEERFKTGGQVVRVLLAETGSECGKKILVKPLTFMNLSGLAFRAVADKYHLAAEDCLIVCDDVHLEVG
;
A
#
# COMPACT_ATOMS: atom_id res chain seq x y z
N MET A 1 10.40 15.41 12.05
CA MET A 1 9.97 14.50 10.97
C MET A 1 8.83 13.69 11.53
N THR A 2 7.66 13.73 10.89
CA THR A 2 6.53 12.86 11.27
C THR A 2 6.85 11.42 10.91
N GLU A 3 6.45 10.48 11.76
CA GLU A 3 6.61 9.05 11.50
C GLU A 3 5.56 8.59 10.49
N ALA A 4 5.98 7.94 9.39
CA ALA A 4 5.06 7.46 8.38
C ALA A 4 4.12 6.41 8.98
N LYS A 5 2.80 6.64 8.85
CA LYS A 5 1.74 5.75 9.33
C LYS A 5 1.24 4.80 8.25
N ALA A 6 1.34 5.19 6.98
CA ALA A 6 0.88 4.38 5.86
C ALA A 6 1.96 4.27 4.77
N VAL A 7 2.23 3.04 4.33
CA VAL A 7 3.12 2.77 3.19
C VAL A 7 2.31 2.14 2.06
N PHE A 8 2.28 2.82 0.92
CA PHE A 8 1.57 2.39 -0.28
C PHE A 8 2.56 1.81 -1.28
N GLY A 9 2.36 0.56 -1.67
CA GLY A 9 3.09 -0.06 -2.78
C GLY A 9 2.26 0.09 -4.04
N LEU A 10 2.81 0.73 -5.08
CA LEU A 10 2.15 0.84 -6.38
C LEU A 10 2.39 -0.41 -7.24
N GLY A 11 1.37 -0.79 -8.02
CA GLY A 11 1.39 -1.96 -8.90
C GLY A 11 0.04 -2.19 -9.57
N ASN A 12 0.00 -3.11 -10.52
CA ASN A 12 -1.24 -3.60 -11.13
C ASN A 12 -1.65 -4.96 -10.54
N PRO A 13 -2.96 -5.19 -10.32
CA PRO A 13 -3.49 -6.47 -9.84
C PRO A 13 -3.58 -7.50 -10.98
N GLY A 14 -3.34 -8.77 -10.65
CA GLY A 14 -3.48 -9.91 -11.55
C GLY A 14 -2.15 -10.59 -11.87
N ALA A 15 -2.19 -11.92 -12.07
CA ALA A 15 -1.00 -12.75 -12.20
C ALA A 15 -0.07 -12.32 -13.35
N GLN A 16 -0.62 -11.76 -14.44
CA GLN A 16 0.12 -11.27 -15.59
C GLN A 16 1.05 -10.06 -15.30
N TYR A 17 0.80 -9.33 -14.21
CA TYR A 17 1.62 -8.17 -13.82
C TYR A 17 2.64 -8.48 -12.74
N HIS A 18 2.60 -9.70 -12.19
CA HIS A 18 3.54 -10.16 -11.18
C HIS A 18 4.97 -10.13 -11.74
N ARG A 19 5.91 -9.57 -10.97
CA ARG A 19 7.33 -9.37 -11.35
C ARG A 19 7.56 -8.53 -12.61
N THR A 20 6.61 -7.68 -12.96
CA THR A 20 6.89 -6.58 -13.90
C THR A 20 7.55 -5.43 -13.16
N ARG A 21 8.37 -4.61 -13.85
CA ARG A 21 9.05 -3.45 -13.24
C ARG A 21 8.06 -2.53 -12.51
N HIS A 22 6.87 -2.39 -13.08
CA HIS A 22 5.79 -1.54 -12.57
C HIS A 22 5.12 -2.05 -11.29
N ASN A 23 5.45 -3.27 -10.85
CA ASN A 23 4.91 -3.90 -9.64
C ASN A 23 5.93 -3.93 -8.50
N VAL A 24 7.09 -3.28 -8.64
CA VAL A 24 8.14 -3.27 -7.60
C VAL A 24 7.61 -2.76 -6.25
N GLY A 25 6.64 -1.85 -6.25
CA GLY A 25 6.01 -1.37 -5.02
C GLY A 25 5.31 -2.48 -4.23
N PHE A 26 4.63 -3.41 -4.93
CA PHE A 26 4.04 -4.58 -4.28
C PHE A 26 5.12 -5.53 -3.75
N ASP A 27 6.16 -5.77 -4.56
CA ASP A 27 7.26 -6.69 -4.22
C ASP A 27 8.03 -6.20 -2.98
N VAL A 28 8.27 -4.89 -2.87
CA VAL A 28 8.90 -4.28 -1.69
C VAL A 28 8.05 -4.48 -0.44
N LEU A 29 6.73 -4.29 -0.54
CA LEU A 29 5.83 -4.52 0.59
C LEU A 29 5.75 -5.99 1.00
N ASP A 30 5.76 -6.91 0.04
CA ASP A 30 5.84 -8.35 0.31
C ASP A 30 7.13 -8.74 1.03
N ALA A 31 8.27 -8.27 0.52
CA ALA A 31 9.57 -8.53 1.13
C ALA A 31 9.66 -7.93 2.54
N PHE A 32 9.16 -6.70 2.72
CA PHE A 32 9.11 -6.05 4.03
C PHE A 32 8.25 -6.87 5.01
N LEU A 33 7.01 -7.22 4.63
CA LEU A 33 6.12 -7.98 5.51
C LEU A 33 6.70 -9.36 5.87
N ALA A 34 7.30 -10.05 4.89
CA ALA A 34 7.96 -11.34 5.12
C ALA A 34 9.14 -11.24 6.11
N SER A 35 9.88 -10.12 6.09
CA SER A 35 10.95 -9.86 7.06
C SER A 35 10.42 -9.45 8.45
N ALA A 36 9.22 -8.86 8.49
CA ALA A 36 8.62 -8.26 9.68
C ALA A 36 7.62 -9.18 10.41
N VAL A 37 7.51 -10.46 10.03
CA VAL A 37 6.58 -11.45 10.61
C VAL A 37 6.69 -11.56 12.15
N ARG A 38 7.84 -11.28 12.73
CA ARG A 38 8.05 -11.30 14.19
C ARG A 38 7.66 -10.01 14.93
N SER A 39 7.17 -9.00 14.22
CA SER A 39 6.99 -7.62 14.73
C SER A 39 5.52 -7.21 14.92
N GLY A 40 4.58 -8.16 14.95
CA GLY A 40 3.16 -7.88 15.24
C GLY A 40 2.36 -7.31 14.06
N TRP A 41 2.83 -7.56 12.83
CA TRP A 41 2.08 -7.29 11.60
C TRP A 41 1.06 -8.40 11.33
N SER A 42 -0.12 -8.03 10.85
CA SER A 42 -1.06 -8.97 10.25
C SER A 42 -0.59 -9.42 8.87
N GLU A 43 -1.12 -10.54 8.38
CA GLU A 43 -1.05 -10.87 6.96
C GLU A 43 -1.86 -9.85 6.13
N PHE A 44 -1.61 -9.81 4.82
CA PHE A 44 -2.42 -9.01 3.91
C PHE A 44 -3.84 -9.58 3.82
N SER A 45 -4.83 -8.80 4.22
CA SER A 45 -6.26 -9.07 4.01
C SER A 45 -6.83 -8.15 2.93
N GLU A 46 -7.81 -8.64 2.17
CA GLU A 46 -8.54 -7.79 1.24
C GLU A 46 -9.56 -6.94 1.98
N GLU A 47 -9.46 -5.63 1.84
CA GLU A 47 -10.41 -4.66 2.36
C GLU A 47 -11.14 -3.93 1.23
N ARG A 48 -12.37 -3.51 1.51
CA ARG A 48 -13.24 -2.80 0.56
C ARG A 48 -13.66 -1.46 1.12
N PHE A 49 -13.32 -0.41 0.39
CA PHE A 49 -13.69 0.96 0.73
C PHE A 49 -14.64 1.54 -0.29
N LYS A 50 -15.53 2.42 0.16
CA LYS A 50 -16.43 3.18 -0.71
C LYS A 50 -15.89 4.59 -0.86
N THR A 51 -15.66 5.03 -2.10
CA THR A 51 -15.24 6.40 -2.40
C THR A 51 -15.87 6.85 -3.72
N GLY A 52 -16.39 8.09 -3.78
CA GLY A 52 -16.98 8.65 -5.00
C GLY A 52 -18.09 7.80 -5.64
N GLY A 53 -18.85 7.03 -4.83
CA GLY A 53 -19.88 6.11 -5.34
C GLY A 53 -19.37 4.78 -5.90
N GLN A 54 -18.06 4.53 -5.85
CA GLN A 54 -17.43 3.28 -6.31
C GLN A 54 -16.90 2.47 -5.12
N VAL A 55 -16.76 1.16 -5.31
CA VAL A 55 -16.07 0.27 -4.36
C VAL A 55 -14.65 0.04 -4.86
N VAL A 56 -13.67 0.40 -4.04
CA VAL A 56 -12.26 0.11 -4.30
C VAL A 56 -11.81 -1.03 -3.39
N ARG A 57 -11.01 -1.93 -3.95
CA ARG A 57 -10.39 -3.05 -3.23
C ARG A 57 -8.93 -2.72 -2.97
N VAL A 58 -8.42 -3.08 -1.80
CA VAL A 58 -7.00 -3.00 -1.46
C VAL A 58 -6.59 -4.24 -0.69
N LEU A 59 -5.31 -4.60 -0.73
CA LEU A 59 -4.74 -5.47 0.30
C LEU A 59 -4.15 -4.60 1.40
N LEU A 60 -4.47 -4.92 2.64
CA LEU A 60 -4.04 -4.17 3.81
C LEU A 60 -3.37 -5.11 4.80
N ALA A 61 -2.22 -4.70 5.32
CA ALA A 61 -1.59 -5.31 6.49
C ALA A 61 -1.36 -4.22 7.53
N GLU A 62 -1.53 -4.54 8.82
CA GLU A 62 -1.47 -3.54 9.89
C GLU A 62 -0.72 -4.06 11.12
N THR A 63 -0.12 -3.15 11.87
CA THR A 63 0.48 -3.47 13.17
C THR A 63 -0.57 -3.48 14.27
N GLY A 64 -0.39 -4.34 15.28
CA GLY A 64 -1.19 -4.30 16.51
C GLY A 64 -0.98 -3.01 17.34
N SER A 65 -2.01 -2.68 18.14
CA SER A 65 -2.22 -1.48 18.99
C SER A 65 -2.83 -0.25 18.30
N GLU A 66 -3.87 0.31 18.91
CA GLU A 66 -4.62 1.49 18.40
C GLU A 66 -3.79 2.79 18.44
N CYS A 67 -2.76 2.85 19.29
CA CYS A 67 -1.86 3.99 19.37
C CYS A 67 -0.62 3.73 18.51
N GLY A 68 -0.43 4.50 17.44
CA GLY A 68 0.72 4.34 16.54
C GLY A 68 0.55 3.24 15.49
N LYS A 69 -0.70 2.90 15.13
CA LYS A 69 -1.01 1.91 14.09
C LYS A 69 -0.35 2.28 12.76
N LYS A 70 0.44 1.35 12.21
CA LYS A 70 1.03 1.44 10.88
C LYS A 70 0.31 0.51 9.92
N ILE A 71 0.14 0.95 8.68
CA ILE A 71 -0.52 0.18 7.63
C ILE A 71 0.36 0.06 6.38
N LEU A 72 0.33 -1.11 5.76
CA LEU A 72 0.83 -1.35 4.41
C LEU A 72 -0.36 -1.52 3.49
N VAL A 73 -0.32 -0.90 2.32
CA VAL A 73 -1.46 -0.84 1.42
C VAL A 73 -1.02 -1.16 0.00
N LYS A 74 -1.70 -2.13 -0.63
CA LYS A 74 -1.59 -2.41 -2.06
C LYS A 74 -2.93 -2.15 -2.73
N PRO A 75 -3.06 -1.07 -3.53
CA PRO A 75 -4.25 -0.82 -4.32
C PRO A 75 -4.55 -1.99 -5.28
N LEU A 76 -5.75 -2.58 -5.22
CA LEU A 76 -6.19 -3.57 -6.22
C LEU A 76 -6.97 -2.91 -7.37
N THR A 77 -6.68 -1.64 -7.63
CA THR A 77 -7.08 -0.89 -8.83
C THR A 77 -5.99 -1.01 -9.88
N PHE A 78 -6.29 -0.72 -11.15
CA PHE A 78 -5.21 -0.47 -12.11
C PHE A 78 -4.39 0.76 -11.69
N MET A 79 -3.12 0.79 -12.09
CA MET A 79 -2.15 1.81 -11.66
C MET A 79 -2.65 3.24 -11.86
N ASN A 80 -3.25 3.51 -13.02
CA ASN A 80 -3.79 4.82 -13.38
C ASN A 80 -4.95 5.28 -12.48
N LEU A 81 -5.53 4.35 -11.69
CA LEU A 81 -6.63 4.60 -10.77
C LEU A 81 -6.22 4.45 -9.29
N SER A 82 -4.93 4.26 -8.99
CA SER A 82 -4.43 4.10 -7.61
C SER A 82 -4.78 5.28 -6.70
N GLY A 83 -5.00 6.48 -7.25
CA GLY A 83 -5.47 7.64 -6.49
C GLY A 83 -6.82 7.44 -5.82
N LEU A 84 -7.72 6.63 -6.40
CA LEU A 84 -9.01 6.30 -5.78
C LEU A 84 -8.83 5.45 -4.52
N ALA A 85 -7.95 4.43 -4.60
CA ALA A 85 -7.62 3.59 -3.46
C ALA A 85 -6.90 4.40 -2.37
N PHE A 86 -5.94 5.25 -2.77
CA PHE A 86 -5.23 6.14 -1.85
C PHE A 86 -6.19 7.04 -1.08
N ARG A 87 -7.11 7.71 -1.80
CA ARG A 87 -8.10 8.60 -1.18
C ARG A 87 -8.99 7.85 -0.20
N ALA A 88 -9.50 6.68 -0.59
CA ALA A 88 -10.38 5.90 0.26
C ALA A 88 -9.72 5.44 1.56
N VAL A 89 -8.44 5.04 1.49
CA VAL A 89 -7.67 4.65 2.68
C VAL A 89 -7.31 5.87 3.53
N ALA A 90 -6.88 6.97 2.92
CA ALA A 90 -6.57 8.21 3.63
C ALA A 90 -7.78 8.75 4.41
N ASP A 91 -8.97 8.73 3.80
CA ASP A 91 -10.21 9.15 4.46
C ASP A 91 -10.58 8.22 5.64
N LYS A 92 -10.40 6.90 5.47
CA LYS A 92 -10.72 5.92 6.52
C LYS A 92 -9.80 6.02 7.73
N TYR A 93 -8.50 6.24 7.50
CA TYR A 93 -7.46 6.25 8.53
C TYR A 93 -7.06 7.67 8.97
N HIS A 94 -7.75 8.70 8.48
CA HIS A 94 -7.48 10.11 8.78
C HIS A 94 -6.01 10.51 8.53
N LEU A 95 -5.48 10.07 7.39
CA LEU A 95 -4.07 10.28 7.04
C LEU A 95 -3.87 11.64 6.36
N ALA A 96 -2.83 12.36 6.79
CA ALA A 96 -2.30 13.49 6.04
C ALA A 96 -1.27 13.02 5.00
N ALA A 97 -0.88 13.90 4.07
CA ALA A 97 0.12 13.56 3.06
C ALA A 97 1.47 13.21 3.70
N GLU A 98 1.82 13.87 4.81
CA GLU A 98 3.07 13.67 5.54
C GLU A 98 3.08 12.35 6.35
N ASP A 99 1.92 11.70 6.50
CA ASP A 99 1.80 10.37 7.13
C ASP A 99 2.02 9.24 6.10
N CYS A 100 2.12 9.56 4.81
CA CYS A 100 2.10 8.61 3.71
C CYS A 100 3.48 8.49 3.05
N LEU A 101 3.93 7.24 2.84
CA LEU A 101 5.08 6.90 2.01
C LEU A 101 4.59 6.10 0.79
N ILE A 102 5.02 6.46 -0.41
CA ILE A 102 4.66 5.77 -1.65
C ILE A 102 5.92 5.10 -2.22
N VAL A 103 5.83 3.81 -2.49
CA VAL A 103 6.86 3.01 -3.13
C VAL A 103 6.41 2.71 -4.57
N CYS A 104 7.18 3.17 -5.54
CA CYS A 104 6.95 2.96 -6.96
C CYS A 104 8.26 2.73 -7.71
N ASP A 105 8.16 2.26 -8.95
CA ASP A 105 9.30 2.25 -9.88
C ASP A 105 9.66 3.67 -10.32
N ASP A 106 10.93 3.88 -10.66
CA ASP A 106 11.40 5.09 -11.33
C ASP A 106 12.32 4.69 -12.49
N VAL A 107 11.98 5.17 -13.68
CA VAL A 107 12.72 4.92 -14.92
C VAL A 107 13.96 5.80 -15.07
N HIS A 108 14.06 6.87 -14.27
CA HIS A 108 15.17 7.82 -14.32
C HIS A 108 16.33 7.42 -13.40
N LEU A 109 16.13 6.43 -12.53
CA LEU A 109 17.17 5.91 -11.65
C LEU A 109 17.87 4.72 -12.30
N GLU A 110 19.18 4.63 -12.09
CA GLU A 110 19.93 3.43 -12.44
C GLU A 110 19.46 2.24 -11.59
N VAL A 111 19.62 1.04 -12.14
CA VAL A 111 19.29 -0.17 -11.41
C VAL A 111 20.38 -0.42 -10.36
N GLY A 112 20.01 -0.24 -9.10
CA GLY A 112 20.64 -0.82 -7.90
C GLY A 112 22.17 -0.79 -7.88
#